data_AF-A0A6I8VBE8-F1
#
_entry.id   AF-A0A6I8VBE8-F1
#
_cell.length_a   1.000
_cell.length_b   1.000
_cell.length_c   1.000
_cell.angle_alpha   90.00
_cell.angle_beta   90.00
_cell.angle_gamma   90.00
#
_symmetry.space_group_name_H-M   'P 1'
#
loop_
_entity.id
_entity.type
_entity.pdbx_description
1 polymer ?
#
loop_
_entity_poly.entity_id
_entity_poly.type
_entity_poly.pdbx_seq_one_letter_code
_entity_poly.pdbx_strand_id
1 'polypeptide(L)'
;MDSKSKVTNDGPEGSDVPCSQKCKSLLVEKLGKNLLGDNVQIIIGETILRCNQTVLVAYCEYFAKTLMIGDSVRLSMSMAPSTFELAYTWMINKDPLCPSDEIVPLLVAGLTLGSSRLSKGILEAFNDLHSFSAKEAYCCYREALETNVAGLAQLLLPRVCRSFLVLVASSVFRKLDAKHVYELLSSNHLAVQSEIEVFYAAIIWLYDDYPNRKKHIKYLLRAIRFNLLPCYLVLHWGENLEELNYELAQEVRVCLTKTMLFQIEVYAGADRDLPLPRIWITDPICPYHKDVELDQYIRISLKDFLCYLKLLQTSESTFLSRIQILPHKKSPVKKILFN
;
A
#
# COMPACT_ATOMS: atom_id res chain seq x y z
N MET A 1 14.88 -34.35 68.53
CA MET A 1 15.20 -33.12 69.29
C MET A 1 15.21 -31.98 68.30
N ASP A 2 14.17 -31.17 68.43
CA ASP A 2 13.71 -30.09 67.55
C ASP A 2 14.58 -28.83 67.51
N SER A 3 14.57 -28.21 66.33
CA SER A 3 14.21 -26.81 66.04
C SER A 3 14.45 -25.71 67.09
N LYS A 4 15.17 -24.66 66.69
CA LYS A 4 14.94 -23.27 67.14
C LYS A 4 15.16 -22.26 66.01
N SER A 5 14.33 -21.23 66.04
CA SER A 5 14.10 -20.15 65.07
C SER A 5 14.55 -18.78 65.61
N LYS A 6 14.39 -17.73 64.77
CA LYS A 6 14.35 -16.27 65.05
C LYS A 6 15.73 -15.56 65.13
N VAL A 7 15.99 -14.37 64.58
CA VAL A 7 15.17 -13.14 64.38
C VAL A 7 15.67 -12.32 63.16
N THR A 8 14.74 -11.52 62.64
CA THR A 8 14.66 -10.52 61.56
C THR A 8 15.56 -9.28 61.62
N ASN A 9 15.79 -8.71 60.43
CA ASN A 9 16.47 -7.47 60.07
C ASN A 9 15.50 -6.27 60.04
N ASP A 10 15.96 -5.07 60.43
CA ASP A 10 15.34 -3.78 60.11
C ASP A 10 16.42 -2.72 59.82
N GLY A 11 16.24 -1.96 58.73
CA GLY A 11 17.13 -0.89 58.28
C GLY A 11 16.85 -0.46 56.83
N PRO A 12 16.47 0.81 56.55
CA PRO A 12 15.88 1.23 55.28
C PRO A 12 16.90 1.86 54.31
N GLU A 13 16.77 1.59 53.01
CA GLU A 13 17.36 2.42 51.96
C GLU A 13 16.31 2.73 50.89
N GLY A 14 16.09 4.03 50.69
CA GLY A 14 15.22 4.56 49.66
C GLY A 14 15.76 4.26 48.26
N SER A 15 14.85 3.97 47.35
CA SER A 15 15.08 4.17 45.92
C SER A 15 13.97 5.06 45.38
N ASP A 16 14.37 6.26 44.99
CA ASP A 16 13.59 7.24 44.25
C ASP A 16 12.98 6.60 43.00
N VAL A 17 11.68 6.34 43.04
CA VAL A 17 10.91 6.03 41.84
C VAL A 17 10.54 7.36 41.17
N PRO A 18 10.85 7.57 39.87
CA PRO A 18 10.72 8.88 39.24
C PRO A 18 9.27 9.36 39.24
N CYS A 19 9.06 10.58 39.75
CA CYS A 19 7.79 11.31 39.81
C CYS A 19 6.99 11.29 38.49
N SER A 20 7.65 11.07 37.34
CA SER A 20 7.03 10.97 36.01
C SER A 20 6.15 9.73 35.81
N GLN A 21 6.46 8.58 36.42
CA GLN A 21 5.65 7.35 36.24
C GLN A 21 4.33 7.42 37.03
N LYS A 22 4.37 8.01 38.23
CA LYS A 22 3.21 8.18 39.11
C LYS A 22 2.23 9.22 38.55
N CYS A 23 2.73 10.28 37.91
CA CYS A 23 1.90 11.24 37.18
C CYS A 23 1.25 10.63 35.93
N LYS A 24 1.92 9.73 35.21
CA LYS A 24 1.32 9.01 34.06
C LYS A 24 0.23 8.04 34.50
N SER A 25 0.43 7.28 35.57
CA SER A 25 -0.60 6.36 36.09
C SER A 25 -1.81 7.14 36.66
N LEU A 26 -1.58 8.25 37.35
CA LEU A 26 -2.65 9.13 37.85
C LEU A 26 -3.39 9.87 36.73
N LEU A 27 -2.71 10.24 35.64
CA LEU A 27 -3.36 10.81 34.46
C LEU A 27 -4.17 9.77 33.71
N VAL A 28 -3.68 8.53 33.55
CA VAL A 28 -4.43 7.44 32.92
C VAL A 28 -5.63 7.02 33.78
N GLU A 29 -5.51 7.03 35.11
CA GLU A 29 -6.61 6.71 36.02
C GLU A 29 -7.64 7.85 36.12
N LYS A 30 -7.19 9.12 36.08
CA LYS A 30 -8.09 10.29 35.99
C LYS A 30 -8.72 10.45 34.60
N LEU A 31 -8.00 10.11 33.53
CA LEU A 31 -8.55 10.04 32.17
C LEU A 31 -9.56 8.90 32.10
N GLY A 32 -9.27 7.72 32.65
CA GLY A 32 -10.21 6.59 32.72
C GLY A 32 -11.49 6.91 33.47
N LYS A 33 -11.43 7.71 34.55
CA LYS A 33 -12.61 8.17 35.32
C LYS A 33 -13.34 9.37 34.68
N ASN A 34 -12.65 10.24 33.93
CA ASN A 34 -13.26 11.36 33.19
C ASN A 34 -13.68 11.02 31.74
N LEU A 35 -13.27 9.87 31.21
CA LEU A 35 -13.72 9.30 29.94
C LEU A 35 -15.17 8.80 29.99
N LEU A 36 -15.70 8.55 31.20
CA LEU A 36 -17.01 7.94 31.47
C LEU A 36 -18.20 8.92 31.44
N GLY A 37 -17.96 10.22 31.23
CA GLY A 37 -19.02 11.20 31.03
C GLY A 37 -19.24 11.44 29.54
N ASP A 38 -20.34 10.92 29.02
CA ASP A 38 -20.94 11.37 27.76
C ASP A 38 -21.33 12.86 27.90
N ASN A 39 -20.38 13.74 27.59
CA ASN A 39 -20.46 15.16 27.95
C ASN A 39 -20.90 16.06 26.78
N VAL A 40 -21.03 15.49 25.58
CA VAL A 40 -21.41 16.20 24.35
C VAL A 40 -22.33 15.30 23.53
N GLN A 41 -23.27 15.91 22.81
CA GLN A 41 -24.14 15.21 21.87
C GLN A 41 -23.81 15.62 20.43
N ILE A 42 -23.51 14.65 19.58
CA ILE A 42 -23.31 14.84 18.15
C ILE A 42 -24.55 14.32 17.43
N ILE A 43 -25.21 15.20 16.67
CA ILE A 43 -26.44 14.87 15.95
C ILE A 43 -26.10 14.67 14.47
N ILE A 44 -26.33 13.48 13.95
CA ILE A 44 -26.09 13.10 12.54
C ILE A 44 -27.42 12.61 11.95
N GLY A 45 -28.03 13.40 11.07
CA GLY A 45 -29.38 13.12 10.58
C GLY A 45 -30.41 13.10 11.72
N GLU A 46 -30.97 11.91 11.97
CA GLU A 46 -31.94 11.65 13.06
C GLU A 46 -31.30 10.97 14.28
N THR A 47 -30.02 10.59 14.19
CA THR A 47 -29.31 9.88 15.27
C THR A 47 -28.59 10.84 16.19
N ILE A 48 -28.62 10.55 17.49
CA ILE A 48 -27.92 11.33 18.53
C ILE A 48 -26.87 10.43 19.16
N LEU A 49 -25.61 10.78 18.93
CA LEU A 49 -24.45 10.06 19.47
C LEU A 49 -23.90 10.82 20.66
N ARG A 50 -23.67 10.11 21.75
CA ARG A 50 -23.09 10.67 22.95
C ARG A 50 -21.59 10.42 22.95
N CYS A 51 -20.82 11.48 23.10
CA CYS A 51 -19.38 11.45 22.93
C CYS A 51 -18.67 12.25 24.02
N ASN A 52 -17.38 11.98 24.17
CA ASN A 52 -16.51 12.71 25.07
C ASN A 52 -15.86 13.89 24.33
N GLN A 53 -16.09 15.09 24.85
CA GLN A 53 -15.52 16.33 24.31
C GLN A 53 -13.99 16.26 24.21
N THR A 54 -13.33 15.72 25.23
CA THR A 54 -11.86 15.66 25.31
C THR A 54 -11.27 14.83 24.18
N VAL A 55 -11.93 13.70 23.87
CA VAL A 55 -11.51 12.80 22.78
C VAL A 55 -11.70 13.49 21.44
N LEU A 56 -12.88 14.09 21.21
CA LEU A 56 -13.18 14.78 19.95
C LEU A 56 -12.25 15.98 19.71
N VAL A 57 -11.99 16.81 20.72
CA VAL A 57 -11.07 17.95 20.60
C VAL A 57 -9.62 17.52 20.41
N ALA A 58 -9.19 16.40 21.01
CA ALA A 58 -7.84 15.89 20.87
C ALA A 58 -7.56 15.27 19.49
N TYR A 59 -8.58 14.68 18.85
CA TYR A 59 -8.43 13.95 17.58
C TYR A 59 -8.93 14.72 16.36
N CYS A 60 -9.92 15.61 16.49
CA CYS A 60 -10.58 16.26 15.36
C CYS A 60 -10.36 17.77 15.40
N GLU A 61 -9.67 18.29 14.39
CA GLU A 61 -9.47 19.74 14.23
C GLU A 61 -10.81 20.49 14.06
N TYR A 62 -11.81 19.83 13.46
CA TYR A 62 -13.15 20.38 13.29
C TYR A 62 -13.80 20.80 14.62
N PHE A 63 -13.61 19.99 15.68
CA PHE A 63 -14.20 20.24 16.99
C PHE A 63 -13.30 21.07 17.91
N ALA A 64 -11.99 21.15 17.61
CA ALA A 64 -11.00 21.69 18.52
C ALA A 64 -11.22 23.15 18.97
N LYS A 65 -11.92 23.96 18.16
CA LYS A 65 -12.16 25.40 18.44
C LYS A 65 -13.61 25.72 18.83
N THR A 66 -14.53 24.81 18.59
CA THR A 66 -15.98 25.11 18.60
C THR A 66 -16.73 24.31 19.66
N LEU A 67 -16.17 23.19 20.12
CA LEU A 67 -16.89 22.23 20.96
C LEU A 67 -16.67 22.47 22.46
N MET A 68 -17.74 22.88 23.15
CA MET A 68 -17.77 23.03 24.60
C MET A 68 -18.48 21.84 25.27
N ILE A 69 -18.23 21.66 26.57
CA ILE A 69 -18.91 20.63 27.38
C ILE A 69 -20.40 20.99 27.48
N GLY A 70 -21.27 20.03 27.18
CA GLY A 70 -22.72 20.19 27.19
C GLY A 70 -23.34 20.56 25.84
N ASP A 71 -22.53 20.78 24.80
CA ASP A 71 -23.03 21.17 23.48
C ASP A 71 -23.72 20.01 22.75
N SER A 72 -24.76 20.38 21.99
CA SER A 72 -25.40 19.53 20.99
C SER A 72 -25.06 20.06 19.60
N VAL A 73 -24.09 19.43 18.92
CA VAL A 73 -23.62 19.87 17.60
C VAL A 73 -24.25 19.00 16.52
N ARG A 74 -24.92 19.63 15.55
CA ARG A 74 -25.44 18.95 14.37
C ARG A 74 -24.37 18.94 13.26
N LEU A 75 -23.97 17.75 12.82
CA LEU A 75 -23.09 17.60 11.67
C LEU A 75 -23.93 17.70 10.39
N SER A 76 -23.71 18.76 9.60
CA SER A 76 -24.31 18.92 8.27
C SER A 76 -23.58 18.11 7.19
N MET A 77 -22.69 17.21 7.59
CA MET A 77 -21.77 16.49 6.69
C MET A 77 -22.48 15.27 6.10
N SER A 78 -22.12 14.91 4.87
CA SER A 78 -22.53 13.64 4.24
C SER A 78 -21.74 12.49 4.87
N MET A 79 -22.05 12.15 6.12
CA MET A 79 -21.45 11.03 6.85
C MET A 79 -22.57 10.19 7.45
N ALA A 80 -22.49 8.87 7.28
CA ALA A 80 -23.42 7.96 7.91
C ALA A 80 -23.17 7.92 9.44
N PRO A 81 -24.22 7.79 10.27
CA PRO A 81 -24.08 7.63 11.71
C PRO A 81 -23.14 6.47 12.12
N SER A 82 -23.24 5.33 11.43
CA SER A 82 -22.40 4.15 11.66
C SER A 82 -20.91 4.42 11.43
N THR A 83 -20.57 5.17 10.38
CA THR A 83 -19.19 5.55 10.07
C THR A 83 -18.61 6.45 11.15
N PHE A 84 -19.41 7.38 11.70
CA PHE A 84 -18.96 8.22 12.82
C PHE A 84 -18.78 7.42 14.10
N GLU A 85 -19.70 6.51 14.43
CA GLU A 85 -19.56 5.61 15.60
C GLU A 85 -18.28 4.79 15.51
N LEU A 86 -17.99 4.22 14.33
CA LEU A 86 -16.79 3.44 14.09
C LEU A 86 -15.52 4.29 14.17
N ALA A 87 -15.54 5.51 13.61
CA ALA A 87 -14.46 6.48 13.73
C ALA A 87 -14.21 6.88 15.19
N TYR A 88 -15.27 7.12 15.96
CA TYR A 88 -15.18 7.46 17.38
C TYR A 88 -14.66 6.28 18.21
N THR A 89 -15.08 5.05 17.89
CA THR A 89 -14.56 3.82 18.49
C THR A 89 -13.06 3.69 18.23
N TRP A 90 -12.59 4.04 17.02
CA TRP A 90 -11.16 4.13 16.67
C TRP A 90 -10.39 5.21 17.44
N MET A 91 -11.03 6.29 17.87
CA MET A 91 -10.38 7.31 18.69
C MET A 91 -10.18 6.85 20.14
N ILE A 92 -11.08 5.99 20.63
CA ILE A 92 -11.03 5.44 22.00
C ILE A 92 -10.14 4.20 22.06
N ASN A 93 -10.33 3.26 21.13
CA ASN A 93 -9.66 1.96 21.10
C ASN A 93 -8.57 1.97 20.04
N LYS A 94 -7.38 1.48 20.39
CA LYS A 94 -6.22 1.45 19.48
C LYS A 94 -6.29 0.37 18.41
N ASP A 95 -7.11 -0.67 18.58
CA ASP A 95 -7.19 -1.83 17.69
C ASP A 95 -8.63 -2.23 17.28
N PRO A 96 -9.42 -1.38 16.60
CA PRO A 96 -10.71 -1.84 16.09
C PRO A 96 -10.52 -2.62 14.80
N LEU A 97 -11.12 -3.81 14.73
CA LEU A 97 -11.31 -4.52 13.47
C LEU A 97 -12.04 -3.60 12.48
N CYS A 98 -11.37 -3.24 11.39
CA CYS A 98 -11.97 -2.45 10.32
C CYS A 98 -12.45 -3.40 9.22
N PRO A 99 -13.76 -3.52 8.95
CA PRO A 99 -14.26 -4.21 7.77
C PRO A 99 -13.71 -3.53 6.51
N SER A 100 -13.43 -4.30 5.47
CA SER A 100 -12.88 -3.77 4.20
C SER A 100 -13.80 -2.75 3.53
N ASP A 101 -15.11 -2.93 3.69
CA ASP A 101 -16.15 -2.07 3.13
C ASP A 101 -16.28 -0.69 3.82
N GLU A 102 -15.74 -0.53 5.03
CA GLU A 102 -15.84 0.73 5.80
C GLU A 102 -14.57 1.60 5.71
N ILE A 103 -13.50 1.11 5.09
CA ILE A 103 -12.22 1.84 5.05
C ILE A 103 -12.36 3.19 4.35
N VAL A 104 -12.99 3.20 3.18
CA VAL A 104 -13.11 4.43 2.37
C VAL A 104 -14.03 5.43 3.07
N PRO A 105 -15.24 5.07 3.54
CA PRO A 105 -16.06 5.94 4.38
C PRO A 105 -15.31 6.48 5.61
N LEU A 106 -14.55 5.64 6.32
CA LEU A 106 -13.76 6.05 7.48
C LEU A 106 -12.63 7.00 7.15
N LEU A 107 -11.92 6.80 6.03
CA LEU A 107 -10.87 7.71 5.59
C LEU A 107 -11.46 9.07 5.18
N VAL A 108 -12.62 9.07 4.51
CA VAL A 108 -13.38 10.29 4.21
C VAL A 108 -13.79 10.98 5.52
N ALA A 109 -14.28 10.23 6.50
CA ALA A 109 -14.61 10.76 7.82
C ALA A 109 -13.39 11.37 8.52
N GLY A 110 -12.24 10.69 8.51
CA GLY A 110 -11.00 11.22 9.06
C GLY A 110 -10.53 12.51 8.40
N LEU A 111 -10.60 12.59 7.06
CA LEU A 111 -10.25 13.80 6.31
C LEU A 111 -11.21 14.95 6.61
N THR A 112 -12.52 14.67 6.65
CA THR A 112 -13.56 15.68 6.87
C THR A 112 -13.56 16.22 8.30
N LEU A 113 -13.26 15.38 9.29
CA LEU A 113 -13.09 15.77 10.69
C LEU A 113 -11.74 16.45 10.98
N GLY A 114 -10.81 16.44 10.00
CA GLY A 114 -9.45 16.97 10.17
C GLY A 114 -8.60 16.13 11.11
N SER A 115 -8.84 14.81 11.20
CA SER A 115 -8.13 13.91 12.10
C SER A 115 -6.98 13.20 11.40
N SER A 116 -5.79 13.81 11.43
CA SER A 116 -4.58 13.19 10.87
C SER A 116 -4.16 11.91 11.59
N ARG A 117 -4.49 11.78 12.88
CA ARG A 117 -4.20 10.57 13.69
C ARG A 117 -5.09 9.40 13.29
N LEU A 118 -6.38 9.64 13.12
CA LEU A 118 -7.33 8.62 12.69
C LEU A 118 -6.97 8.11 11.29
N SER A 119 -6.75 9.02 10.33
CA SER A 119 -6.34 8.62 8.98
C SER A 119 -5.06 7.80 8.97
N LYS A 120 -4.04 8.17 9.77
CA LYS A 120 -2.81 7.37 9.89
C LYS A 120 -3.07 5.98 10.47
N GLY A 121 -3.83 5.88 11.56
CA GLY A 121 -4.17 4.59 12.18
C GLY A 121 -4.91 3.65 11.23
N ILE A 122 -5.93 4.15 10.52
CA ILE A 122 -6.66 3.37 9.51
C ILE A 122 -5.72 2.91 8.40
N LEU A 123 -4.87 3.81 7.91
CA LEU A 123 -3.91 3.53 6.85
C LEU A 123 -2.78 2.56 7.28
N GLU A 124 -2.47 2.47 8.57
CA GLU A 124 -1.57 1.48 9.17
C GLU A 124 -2.25 0.12 9.28
N ALA A 125 -3.50 0.06 9.75
CA ALA A 125 -4.29 -1.17 9.75
C ALA A 125 -4.49 -1.72 8.33
N PHE A 126 -4.71 -0.86 7.34
CA PHE A 126 -4.79 -1.27 5.94
C PHE A 126 -3.49 -1.90 5.41
N ASN A 127 -2.35 -1.53 5.98
CA ASN A 127 -1.06 -2.09 5.58
C ASN A 127 -0.82 -3.48 6.18
N ASP A 128 -1.59 -3.89 7.18
CA ASP A 128 -1.51 -5.23 7.77
C ASP A 128 -2.34 -6.21 6.93
N LEU A 129 -1.70 -6.96 6.03
CA LEU A 129 -2.42 -7.86 5.12
C LEU A 129 -2.97 -9.12 5.78
N HIS A 130 -2.70 -9.33 7.06
CA HIS A 130 -3.48 -10.33 7.78
C HIS A 130 -4.98 -9.99 7.76
N SER A 131 -5.32 -8.71 7.58
CA SER A 131 -6.70 -8.24 7.49
C SER A 131 -7.22 -8.01 6.06
N PHE A 132 -6.36 -7.79 5.06
CA PHE A 132 -6.79 -7.39 3.71
C PHE A 132 -6.11 -8.14 2.56
N SER A 133 -6.93 -8.70 1.68
CA SER A 133 -6.50 -9.29 0.40
C SER A 133 -6.15 -8.21 -0.64
N ALA A 134 -5.37 -8.58 -1.66
CA ALA A 134 -5.04 -7.67 -2.77
C ALA A 134 -6.32 -7.21 -3.53
N LYS A 135 -7.35 -8.05 -3.54
CA LYS A 135 -8.66 -7.73 -4.09
C LYS A 135 -9.36 -6.62 -3.30
N GLU A 136 -9.43 -6.75 -1.98
CA GLU A 136 -10.06 -5.74 -1.11
C GLU A 136 -9.31 -4.42 -1.21
N ALA A 137 -7.98 -4.46 -1.22
CA ALA A 137 -7.18 -3.27 -1.36
C ALA A 137 -7.48 -2.52 -2.68
N TYR A 138 -7.65 -3.26 -3.78
CA TYR A 138 -8.06 -2.68 -5.06
C TYR A 138 -9.49 -2.13 -5.02
N CYS A 139 -10.44 -2.83 -4.40
CA CYS A 139 -11.81 -2.34 -4.23
C CYS A 139 -11.85 -1.00 -3.49
N CYS A 140 -11.10 -0.85 -2.39
CA CYS A 140 -11.00 0.40 -1.66
C CYS A 140 -10.39 1.52 -2.52
N TYR A 141 -9.37 1.22 -3.33
CA TYR A 141 -8.81 2.22 -4.24
C TYR A 141 -9.81 2.67 -5.31
N ARG A 142 -10.60 1.75 -5.87
CA ARG A 142 -11.65 2.08 -6.83
C ARG A 142 -12.74 2.94 -6.19
N GLU A 143 -13.22 2.57 -5.02
CA GLU A 143 -14.23 3.34 -4.30
C GLU A 143 -13.71 4.74 -3.93
N ALA A 144 -12.43 4.88 -3.58
CA ALA A 144 -11.81 6.17 -3.36
C ALA A 144 -11.75 7.05 -4.62
N LEU A 145 -11.58 6.47 -5.81
CA LEU A 145 -11.66 7.19 -7.09
C LEU A 145 -13.10 7.67 -7.36
N GLU A 146 -14.11 6.84 -7.06
CA GLU A 146 -15.52 7.16 -7.24
C GLU A 146 -16.01 8.24 -6.27
N THR A 147 -15.48 8.26 -5.05
CA THR A 147 -15.84 9.25 -4.01
C THR A 147 -15.36 10.67 -4.37
N ASN A 148 -14.40 10.81 -5.28
CA ASN A 148 -13.89 12.08 -5.80
C ASN A 148 -13.36 13.04 -4.71
N VAL A 149 -12.88 12.50 -3.57
CA VAL A 149 -12.21 13.26 -2.52
C VAL A 149 -10.75 13.45 -2.89
N ALA A 150 -10.32 14.71 -2.98
CA ALA A 150 -8.97 15.07 -3.37
C ALA A 150 -7.92 14.40 -2.47
N GLY A 151 -6.95 13.71 -3.08
CA GLY A 151 -5.84 13.06 -2.38
C GLY A 151 -6.16 11.68 -1.79
N LEU A 152 -7.42 11.27 -1.65
CA LEU A 152 -7.77 9.97 -1.04
C LEU A 152 -7.23 8.78 -1.86
N ALA A 153 -7.47 8.79 -3.16
CA ALA A 153 -6.93 7.77 -4.07
C ALA A 153 -5.38 7.74 -4.04
N GLN A 154 -4.73 8.89 -3.90
CA GLN A 154 -3.27 8.99 -3.80
C GLN A 154 -2.73 8.40 -2.49
N LEU A 155 -3.51 8.45 -1.40
CA LEU A 155 -3.16 7.80 -0.13
C LEU A 155 -3.24 6.27 -0.20
N LEU A 156 -4.19 5.73 -0.98
CA LEU A 156 -4.39 4.29 -1.13
C LEU A 156 -3.52 3.67 -2.24
N LEU A 157 -3.16 4.45 -3.28
CA LEU A 157 -2.42 3.94 -4.43
C LEU A 157 -1.12 3.21 -4.05
N PRO A 158 -0.22 3.75 -3.20
CA PRO A 158 0.99 3.05 -2.82
C PRO A 158 0.74 1.69 -2.16
N ARG A 159 -0.40 1.54 -1.48
CA ARG A 159 -0.76 0.34 -0.72
C ARG A 159 -1.23 -0.78 -1.64
N VAL A 160 -2.05 -0.44 -2.63
CA VAL A 160 -2.43 -1.37 -3.71
C VAL A 160 -1.23 -1.75 -4.56
N CYS A 161 -0.35 -0.77 -4.87
CA CYS A 161 0.84 -1.03 -5.66
C CYS A 161 1.84 -1.97 -4.97
N ARG A 162 1.83 -2.08 -3.62
CA ARG A 162 2.65 -3.06 -2.90
C ARG A 162 2.23 -4.50 -3.13
N SER A 163 0.93 -4.75 -3.33
CA SER A 163 0.39 -6.09 -3.64
C SER A 163 0.16 -6.31 -5.14
N PHE A 164 0.77 -5.49 -6.00
CA PHE A 164 0.57 -5.52 -7.45
C PHE A 164 0.74 -6.92 -8.06
N LEU A 165 1.81 -7.64 -7.73
CA LEU A 165 2.06 -8.98 -8.31
C LEU A 165 1.01 -10.01 -7.88
N VAL A 166 0.52 -9.91 -6.64
CA VAL A 166 -0.61 -10.72 -6.14
C VAL A 166 -1.89 -10.35 -6.89
N LEU A 167 -2.13 -9.05 -7.13
CA LEU A 167 -3.26 -8.60 -7.93
C LEU A 167 -3.18 -9.15 -9.36
N VAL A 168 -2.01 -9.10 -10.03
CA VAL A 168 -1.78 -9.67 -11.37
C VAL A 168 -2.00 -11.18 -11.39
N ALA A 169 -1.63 -11.88 -10.32
CA ALA A 169 -1.89 -13.31 -10.16
C ALA A 169 -3.40 -13.62 -10.01
N SER A 170 -4.18 -12.67 -9.50
CA SER A 170 -5.63 -12.82 -9.30
C SER A 170 -6.43 -12.64 -10.58
N SER A 171 -7.62 -13.26 -10.62
CA SER A 171 -8.61 -13.02 -11.69
C SER A 171 -9.14 -11.58 -11.72
N VAL A 172 -8.97 -10.83 -10.63
CA VAL A 172 -9.39 -9.43 -10.51
C VAL A 172 -8.68 -8.55 -11.53
N PHE A 173 -7.36 -8.72 -11.69
CA PHE A 173 -6.56 -7.93 -12.63
C PHE A 173 -7.06 -8.06 -14.08
N ARG A 174 -7.48 -9.27 -14.47
CA ARG A 174 -8.01 -9.55 -15.81
C ARG A 174 -9.36 -8.87 -16.08
N LYS A 175 -10.10 -8.53 -15.04
CA LYS A 175 -11.41 -7.84 -15.14
C LYS A 175 -11.30 -6.32 -15.11
N LEU A 176 -10.09 -5.77 -14.96
CA LEU A 176 -9.90 -4.32 -14.89
C LEU A 176 -10.02 -3.66 -16.26
N ASP A 177 -10.52 -2.43 -16.25
CA ASP A 177 -10.57 -1.58 -17.45
C ASP A 177 -9.17 -1.08 -17.85
N ALA A 178 -9.02 -0.74 -19.14
CA ALA A 178 -7.77 -0.25 -19.69
C ALA A 178 -7.21 0.98 -18.94
N LYS A 179 -8.08 1.88 -18.47
CA LYS A 179 -7.71 3.07 -17.70
C LYS A 179 -7.06 2.70 -16.37
N HIS A 180 -7.70 1.83 -15.60
CA HIS A 180 -7.21 1.39 -14.29
C HIS A 180 -5.90 0.61 -14.41
N VAL A 181 -5.79 -0.25 -15.43
CA VAL A 181 -4.53 -0.98 -15.71
C VAL A 181 -3.42 0.00 -16.07
N TYR A 182 -3.68 0.99 -16.91
CA TYR A 182 -2.69 2.02 -17.24
C TYR A 182 -2.24 2.80 -16.00
N GLU A 183 -3.18 3.25 -15.15
CA GLU A 183 -2.87 3.97 -13.92
C GLU A 183 -1.97 3.14 -13.00
N LEU A 184 -2.31 1.85 -12.78
CA LEU A 184 -1.49 0.93 -12.00
C LEU A 184 -0.11 0.75 -12.62
N LEU A 185 -0.02 0.41 -13.92
CA LEU A 185 1.24 0.17 -14.63
C LEU A 185 2.11 1.43 -14.70
N SER A 186 1.53 2.63 -14.69
CA SER A 186 2.28 3.89 -14.73
C SER A 186 2.87 4.28 -13.37
N SER A 187 2.33 3.73 -12.27
CA SER A 187 2.68 4.13 -10.90
C SER A 187 4.15 3.85 -10.54
N ASN A 188 4.79 4.84 -9.91
CA ASN A 188 6.12 4.69 -9.31
C ASN A 188 6.12 3.77 -8.09
N HIS A 189 4.95 3.53 -7.49
CA HIS A 189 4.83 2.77 -6.25
C HIS A 189 4.69 1.26 -6.47
N LEU A 190 4.70 0.78 -7.72
CA LEU A 190 4.63 -0.66 -8.01
C LEU A 190 5.78 -1.40 -7.32
N ALA A 191 5.42 -2.39 -6.51
CA ALA A 191 6.36 -3.34 -5.94
C ALA A 191 6.57 -4.50 -6.93
N VAL A 192 7.73 -4.50 -7.60
CA VAL A 192 8.10 -5.52 -8.61
C VAL A 192 9.57 -5.90 -8.45
N GLN A 193 9.94 -7.11 -8.86
CA GLN A 193 11.34 -7.53 -8.94
C GLN A 193 12.02 -6.92 -10.17
N SER A 194 11.29 -6.76 -11.28
CA SER A 194 11.85 -6.23 -12.53
C SER A 194 10.79 -5.55 -13.41
N GLU A 195 11.21 -4.62 -14.27
CA GLU A 195 10.31 -4.02 -15.27
C GLU A 195 9.78 -5.05 -16.27
N ILE A 196 10.46 -6.20 -16.39
CA ILE A 196 10.01 -7.36 -17.16
C ILE A 196 8.63 -7.84 -16.70
N GLU A 197 8.37 -7.83 -15.39
CA GLU A 197 7.10 -8.29 -14.83
C GLU A 197 5.96 -7.33 -15.14
N VAL A 198 6.27 -6.03 -15.22
CA VAL A 198 5.32 -5.00 -15.65
C VAL A 198 4.97 -5.19 -17.12
N PHE A 199 5.99 -5.46 -17.96
CA PHE A 199 5.79 -5.77 -19.37
C PHE A 199 4.95 -7.04 -19.57
N TYR A 200 5.26 -8.13 -18.87
CA TYR A 200 4.49 -9.35 -18.95
C TYR A 200 3.08 -9.22 -18.34
N ALA A 201 2.89 -8.43 -17.28
CA ALA A 201 1.56 -8.14 -16.75
C ALA A 201 0.68 -7.45 -17.81
N ALA A 202 1.23 -6.49 -18.57
CA ALA A 202 0.52 -5.85 -19.67
C ALA A 202 0.15 -6.85 -20.77
N ILE A 203 1.06 -7.75 -21.14
CA ILE A 203 0.81 -8.83 -22.10
C ILE A 203 -0.31 -9.75 -21.60
N ILE A 204 -0.25 -10.23 -20.36
CA ILE A 204 -1.27 -11.11 -19.77
C ILE A 204 -2.66 -10.46 -19.83
N TRP A 205 -2.76 -9.18 -19.48
CA TRP A 205 -4.02 -8.45 -19.57
C TRP A 205 -4.51 -8.31 -21.02
N LEU A 206 -3.62 -8.01 -21.97
CA LEU A 206 -3.98 -7.88 -23.39
C LEU A 206 -4.49 -9.21 -23.97
N TYR A 207 -3.83 -10.33 -23.68
CA TYR A 207 -4.17 -11.64 -24.25
C TYR A 207 -5.43 -12.28 -23.67
N ASP A 208 -5.86 -11.87 -22.47
CA ASP A 208 -7.09 -12.36 -21.85
C ASP A 208 -8.36 -11.96 -22.62
N ASP A 209 -8.36 -10.80 -23.31
CA ASP A 209 -9.42 -10.42 -24.26
C ASP A 209 -8.84 -9.60 -25.42
N TYR A 210 -7.95 -10.24 -26.18
CA TYR A 210 -7.22 -9.62 -27.28
C TYR A 210 -8.08 -8.85 -28.29
N PRO A 211 -9.19 -9.40 -28.84
CA PRO A 211 -9.94 -8.72 -29.90
C PRO A 211 -10.51 -7.38 -29.44
N ASN A 212 -10.96 -7.27 -28.19
CA ASN A 212 -11.50 -6.02 -27.64
C ASN A 212 -10.40 -5.10 -27.10
N ARG A 213 -9.30 -5.66 -26.60
CA ARG A 213 -8.22 -4.92 -25.93
C ARG A 213 -7.13 -4.41 -26.88
N LYS A 214 -7.04 -4.92 -28.11
CA LYS A 214 -6.00 -4.51 -29.07
C LYS A 214 -5.95 -2.99 -29.34
N LYS A 215 -7.09 -2.30 -29.25
CA LYS A 215 -7.18 -0.83 -29.37
C LYS A 215 -6.39 -0.08 -28.28
N HIS A 216 -6.10 -0.73 -27.15
CA HIS A 216 -5.40 -0.15 -26.01
C HIS A 216 -3.91 -0.48 -25.98
N ILE A 217 -3.37 -1.23 -26.95
CA ILE A 217 -1.94 -1.63 -26.97
C ILE A 217 -1.02 -0.42 -26.82
N LYS A 218 -1.15 0.57 -27.71
CA LYS A 218 -0.35 1.81 -27.67
C LYS A 218 -0.43 2.51 -26.33
N TYR A 219 -1.63 2.54 -25.75
CA TYR A 219 -1.88 3.21 -24.49
C TYR A 219 -1.17 2.49 -23.33
N LEU A 220 -1.27 1.16 -23.26
CA LEU A 220 -0.61 0.37 -22.22
C LEU A 220 0.90 0.33 -22.35
N LEU A 221 1.44 0.22 -23.57
CA LEU A 221 2.89 0.20 -23.76
C LEU A 221 3.56 1.50 -23.29
N ARG A 222 2.84 2.64 -23.31
CA ARG A 222 3.36 3.90 -22.74
C ARG A 222 3.54 3.88 -21.22
N ALA A 223 2.85 3.00 -20.50
CA ALA A 223 3.00 2.88 -19.06
C ALA A 223 4.26 2.08 -18.65
N ILE A 224 4.83 1.33 -19.60
CA ILE A 224 5.98 0.46 -19.37
C ILE A 224 7.27 1.27 -19.55
N ARG A 225 8.20 1.14 -18.61
CA ARG A 225 9.49 1.86 -18.64
C ARG A 225 10.48 1.05 -19.45
N PHE A 226 10.31 1.01 -20.76
CA PHE A 226 11.17 0.25 -21.64
C PHE A 226 12.68 0.51 -21.43
N ASN A 227 13.06 1.75 -21.07
CA ASN A 227 14.43 2.15 -20.73
C ASN A 227 15.04 1.37 -19.54
N LEU A 228 14.20 0.76 -18.69
CA LEU A 228 14.61 -0.05 -17.55
C LEU A 228 14.57 -1.56 -17.85
N LEU A 229 14.19 -1.97 -19.06
CA LEU A 229 14.24 -3.37 -19.47
C LEU A 229 15.70 -3.81 -19.71
N PRO A 230 16.09 -5.02 -19.28
CA PRO A 230 17.41 -5.57 -19.58
C PRO A 230 17.64 -5.77 -21.08
N CYS A 231 18.88 -5.54 -21.55
CA CYS A 231 19.24 -5.67 -22.96
C CYS A 231 18.91 -7.05 -23.56
N TYR A 232 19.08 -8.13 -22.78
CA TYR A 232 18.77 -9.48 -23.26
C TYR A 232 17.29 -9.62 -23.64
N LEU A 233 16.38 -8.98 -22.90
CA LEU A 233 14.95 -9.08 -23.15
C LEU A 233 14.59 -8.31 -24.41
N VAL A 234 15.22 -7.15 -24.60
CA VAL A 234 15.06 -6.30 -25.78
C VAL A 234 15.54 -7.04 -27.04
N LEU A 235 16.67 -7.76 -26.95
CA LEU A 235 17.19 -8.61 -28.03
C LEU A 235 16.27 -9.81 -28.29
N HIS A 236 15.89 -10.55 -27.24
CA HIS A 236 15.01 -11.72 -27.35
C HIS A 236 13.70 -11.37 -28.05
N TRP A 237 13.01 -10.31 -27.61
CA TRP A 237 11.77 -9.91 -28.27
C TRP A 237 11.99 -9.21 -29.61
N GLY A 238 13.19 -8.72 -29.91
CA GLY A 238 13.54 -8.22 -31.25
C GLY A 238 13.61 -9.34 -32.28
N GLU A 239 14.10 -10.52 -31.89
CA GLU A 239 14.21 -11.71 -32.73
C GLU A 239 12.90 -12.51 -32.78
N ASN A 240 12.16 -12.58 -31.67
CA ASN A 240 10.97 -13.43 -31.52
C ASN A 240 9.64 -12.65 -31.60
N LEU A 241 9.57 -11.54 -32.36
CA LEU A 241 8.33 -10.78 -32.53
C LEU A 241 7.18 -11.58 -33.15
N GLU A 242 7.51 -12.65 -33.88
CA GLU A 242 6.55 -13.54 -34.54
C GLU A 242 5.68 -14.33 -33.55
N GLU A 243 6.13 -14.47 -32.29
CA GLU A 243 5.33 -15.06 -31.21
C GLU A 243 4.17 -14.15 -30.76
N LEU A 244 4.23 -12.86 -31.08
CA LEU A 244 3.20 -11.88 -30.74
C LEU A 244 2.19 -11.71 -31.88
N ASN A 245 0.96 -11.35 -31.53
CA ASN A 245 -0.04 -10.97 -32.54
C ASN A 245 0.44 -9.74 -33.30
N TYR A 246 0.13 -9.68 -34.61
CA TYR A 246 0.66 -8.66 -35.53
C TYR A 246 0.55 -7.23 -34.98
N GLU A 247 -0.62 -6.79 -34.51
CA GLU A 247 -0.79 -5.42 -34.01
C GLU A 247 0.05 -5.14 -32.74
N LEU A 248 0.26 -6.13 -31.89
CA LEU A 248 1.11 -5.98 -30.71
C LEU A 248 2.60 -5.99 -31.10
N ALA A 249 2.99 -6.90 -31.98
CA ALA A 249 4.36 -7.02 -32.50
C ALA A 249 4.83 -5.70 -33.13
N GLN A 250 3.96 -5.05 -33.91
CA GLN A 250 4.26 -3.76 -34.55
C GLN A 250 4.60 -2.67 -33.52
N GLU A 251 3.79 -2.53 -32.48
CA GLU A 251 3.98 -1.50 -31.46
C GLU A 251 5.15 -1.81 -30.53
N VAL A 252 5.31 -3.09 -30.14
CA VAL A 252 6.45 -3.55 -29.35
C VAL A 252 7.74 -3.31 -30.12
N ARG A 253 7.80 -3.60 -31.41
CA ARG A 253 8.97 -3.34 -32.26
C ARG A 253 9.40 -1.87 -32.20
N VAL A 254 8.47 -0.93 -32.33
CA VAL A 254 8.77 0.51 -32.24
C VAL A 254 9.36 0.87 -30.87
N CYS A 255 8.79 0.33 -29.79
CA CYS A 255 9.31 0.53 -28.44
C CYS A 255 10.71 -0.08 -28.26
N LEU A 256 10.94 -1.31 -28.74
CA LEU A 256 12.22 -2.00 -28.63
C LEU A 256 13.32 -1.28 -29.42
N THR A 257 13.06 -0.84 -30.65
CA THR A 257 14.05 -0.09 -31.45
C THR A 257 14.47 1.21 -30.74
N LYS A 258 13.51 1.96 -30.17
CA LYS A 258 13.83 3.16 -29.38
C LYS A 258 14.65 2.83 -28.13
N THR A 259 14.36 1.70 -27.51
CA THR A 259 15.07 1.21 -26.32
C THR A 259 16.49 0.80 -26.64
N MET A 260 16.71 0.09 -27.75
CA MET A 260 18.05 -0.27 -28.22
C MET A 260 18.89 0.97 -28.47
N LEU A 261 18.34 1.97 -29.18
CA LEU A 261 19.04 3.23 -29.42
C LEU A 261 19.39 3.93 -28.09
N PHE A 262 18.44 4.02 -27.17
CA PHE A 262 18.67 4.59 -25.85
C PHE A 262 19.78 3.86 -25.08
N GLN A 263 19.78 2.52 -25.10
CA GLN A 263 20.80 1.71 -24.41
C GLN A 263 22.19 1.90 -25.04
N ILE A 264 22.28 2.03 -26.37
CA ILE A 264 23.53 2.33 -27.08
C ILE A 264 24.06 3.72 -26.71
N GLU A 265 23.19 4.74 -26.68
CA GLU A 265 23.59 6.10 -26.29
C GLU A 265 24.09 6.16 -24.85
N VAL A 266 23.41 5.49 -23.92
CA VAL A 266 23.84 5.38 -22.52
C VAL A 266 25.18 4.64 -22.41
N TYR A 267 25.37 3.55 -23.16
CA TYR A 267 26.65 2.83 -23.21
C TYR A 267 27.78 3.69 -23.78
N ALA A 268 27.48 4.56 -24.74
CA ALA A 268 28.41 5.54 -25.30
C ALA A 268 28.71 6.72 -24.36
N GLY A 269 28.14 6.74 -23.14
CA GLY A 269 28.38 7.77 -22.13
C GLY A 269 27.49 9.01 -22.25
N ALA A 270 26.39 8.95 -23.00
CA ALA A 270 25.43 10.04 -23.03
C ALA A 270 24.72 10.19 -21.68
N ASP A 271 24.68 11.40 -21.14
CA ASP A 271 23.89 11.71 -19.95
C ASP A 271 22.40 11.79 -20.35
N ARG A 272 21.63 10.81 -19.91
CA ARG A 272 20.19 10.70 -20.21
C ARG A 272 19.42 10.52 -18.92
N ASP A 273 18.38 11.33 -18.76
CA ASP A 273 17.46 11.18 -17.63
C ASP A 273 16.77 9.82 -17.69
N LEU A 274 17.05 8.99 -16.67
CA LEU A 274 16.31 7.75 -16.47
C LEU A 274 14.99 8.05 -15.76
N PRO A 275 13.91 7.34 -16.11
CA PRO A 275 12.68 7.44 -15.35
C PRO A 275 12.94 7.02 -13.90
N LEU A 276 12.18 7.61 -12.98
CA LEU A 276 12.22 7.19 -11.57
C LEU A 276 12.04 5.67 -11.51
N PRO A 277 12.85 4.94 -10.72
CA PRO A 277 12.67 3.51 -10.57
C PRO A 277 11.35 3.20 -9.85
N ARG A 278 10.86 1.98 -10.04
CA ARG A 278 9.77 1.42 -9.24
C ARG A 278 10.27 1.05 -7.85
N ILE A 279 9.37 0.58 -6.99
CA ILE A 279 9.76 -0.03 -5.71
C ILE A 279 10.28 -1.42 -6.03
N TRP A 280 11.61 -1.57 -6.09
CA TRP A 280 12.23 -2.86 -6.33
C TRP A 280 12.08 -3.74 -5.09
N ILE A 281 11.61 -4.96 -5.28
CA ILE A 281 11.48 -5.96 -4.22
C ILE A 281 12.23 -7.23 -4.57
N THR A 282 12.53 -8.05 -3.56
CA THR A 282 12.88 -9.46 -3.74
C THR A 282 11.87 -10.32 -3.03
N ASP A 283 11.55 -11.45 -3.64
CA ASP A 283 10.71 -12.47 -3.02
C ASP A 283 11.49 -13.80 -3.01
N PRO A 284 11.83 -14.36 -1.84
CA PRO A 284 12.52 -15.64 -1.69
C PRO A 284 11.87 -16.83 -2.41
N ILE A 285 10.55 -16.80 -2.63
CA ILE A 285 9.86 -17.88 -3.38
C ILE A 285 9.88 -17.65 -4.89
N CYS A 286 10.35 -16.48 -5.36
CA CYS A 286 10.41 -16.18 -6.78
C CYS A 286 11.38 -17.17 -7.46
N PRO A 287 10.92 -17.87 -8.52
CA PRO A 287 11.74 -18.89 -9.16
C PRO A 287 12.94 -18.29 -9.92
N TYR A 288 12.85 -17.02 -10.28
CA TYR A 288 13.89 -16.22 -10.91
C TYR A 288 14.23 -15.06 -9.96
N HIS A 289 15.52 -14.78 -9.72
CA HIS A 289 16.10 -13.91 -8.66
C HIS A 289 16.39 -14.58 -7.30
N LYS A 290 17.14 -15.69 -7.32
CA LYS A 290 17.59 -16.40 -6.09
C LYS A 290 18.92 -15.89 -5.55
N ASP A 291 19.69 -15.16 -6.35
CA ASP A 291 21.03 -14.68 -5.98
C ASP A 291 21.30 -13.29 -6.57
N VAL A 292 21.47 -12.31 -5.67
CA VAL A 292 21.68 -10.88 -5.97
C VAL A 292 22.98 -10.63 -6.76
N GLU A 293 23.93 -11.57 -6.73
CA GLU A 293 25.16 -11.49 -7.51
C GLU A 293 24.96 -11.97 -8.96
N LEU A 294 24.02 -12.90 -9.19
CA LEU A 294 23.72 -13.50 -10.50
C LEU A 294 22.53 -12.86 -11.21
N ASP A 295 21.79 -11.97 -10.54
CA ASP A 295 20.64 -11.22 -11.07
C ASP A 295 20.92 -10.52 -12.42
N GLN A 296 22.17 -10.20 -12.73
CA GLN A 296 22.60 -9.61 -14.00
C GLN A 296 22.36 -10.51 -15.22
N TYR A 297 22.27 -11.83 -15.02
CA TYR A 297 22.16 -12.84 -16.07
C TYR A 297 20.81 -13.56 -16.10
N ILE A 298 19.89 -13.16 -15.22
CA ILE A 298 18.61 -13.85 -15.08
C ILE A 298 17.72 -13.52 -16.27
N ARG A 299 17.58 -14.52 -17.14
CA ARG A 299 16.62 -14.54 -18.23
C ARG A 299 15.26 -14.97 -17.70
N ILE A 300 14.29 -14.07 -17.76
CA ILE A 300 12.92 -14.31 -17.31
C ILE A 300 12.05 -14.53 -18.54
N SER A 301 11.58 -15.76 -18.75
CA SER A 301 10.57 -16.03 -19.77
C SER A 301 9.17 -15.71 -19.26
N LEU A 302 8.21 -15.53 -20.18
CA LEU A 302 6.79 -15.41 -19.82
C LEU A 302 6.30 -16.64 -19.04
N LYS A 303 6.82 -17.84 -19.36
CA LYS A 303 6.50 -19.08 -18.66
C LYS A 303 6.95 -19.05 -17.20
N ASP A 304 8.15 -18.55 -16.93
CA ASP A 304 8.68 -18.41 -15.57
C ASP A 304 7.84 -17.44 -14.75
N PHE A 305 7.45 -16.31 -15.36
CA PHE A 305 6.55 -15.35 -14.74
C PHE A 305 5.19 -15.98 -14.40
N LEU A 306 4.58 -16.73 -15.32
CA LEU A 306 3.33 -17.44 -15.07
C LEU A 306 3.45 -18.49 -13.95
N CYS A 307 4.60 -19.18 -13.84
CA CYS A 307 4.88 -20.08 -12.72
C CYS A 307 4.94 -19.33 -11.39
N TYR A 308 5.59 -18.16 -11.36
CA TYR A 308 5.63 -17.33 -10.17
C TYR A 308 4.25 -16.83 -9.76
N LEU A 309 3.43 -16.35 -10.70
CA LEU A 309 2.04 -15.95 -10.41
C LEU A 309 1.22 -17.09 -9.80
N LYS A 310 1.41 -18.33 -10.25
CA LYS A 310 0.75 -19.50 -9.62
C LYS A 310 1.18 -19.72 -8.17
N LEU A 311 2.46 -19.50 -7.85
CA LEU A 311 2.95 -19.57 -6.47
C LEU A 311 2.33 -18.46 -5.61
N LEU A 312 2.20 -17.25 -6.16
CA LEU A 312 1.57 -16.13 -5.47
C LEU A 312 0.09 -16.39 -5.15
N GLN A 313 -0.65 -17.07 -6.03
CA GLN A 313 -2.04 -17.47 -5.75
C GLN A 313 -2.15 -18.37 -4.49
N THR A 314 -1.14 -19.18 -4.21
CA THR A 314 -1.11 -20.06 -3.03
C THR A 314 -0.53 -19.41 -1.77
N SER A 315 0.11 -18.24 -1.89
CA SER A 315 0.89 -17.62 -0.82
C SER A 315 0.59 -16.14 -0.58
N GLU A 316 -0.57 -15.65 -1.06
CA GLU A 316 -1.00 -14.25 -0.97
C GLU A 316 -0.88 -13.67 0.44
N SER A 317 -1.34 -14.39 1.48
CA SER A 317 -1.35 -13.92 2.87
C SER A 317 0.04 -13.67 3.47
N THR A 318 1.08 -14.28 2.90
CA THR A 318 2.46 -14.16 3.38
C THR A 318 3.33 -13.28 2.48
N PHE A 319 2.75 -12.71 1.42
CA PHE A 319 3.52 -11.99 0.41
C PHE A 319 4.20 -10.74 0.99
N LEU A 320 3.47 -9.74 1.53
CA LEU A 320 4.18 -8.52 1.97
C LEU A 320 5.03 -8.70 3.24
N SER A 321 4.76 -9.72 4.07
CA SER A 321 5.62 -10.02 5.22
C SER A 321 6.95 -10.68 4.80
N ARG A 322 6.96 -11.33 3.63
CA ARG A 322 8.13 -12.06 3.12
C ARG A 322 9.01 -11.21 2.19
N ILE A 323 8.42 -10.31 1.40
CA ILE A 323 9.20 -9.50 0.45
C ILE A 323 10.16 -8.54 1.15
N GLN A 324 11.30 -8.29 0.52
CA GLN A 324 12.26 -7.29 0.98
C GLN A 324 12.34 -6.15 -0.03
N ILE A 325 12.24 -4.90 0.45
CA ILE A 325 12.39 -3.72 -0.41
C ILE A 325 13.88 -3.47 -0.64
N LEU A 326 14.29 -3.43 -1.90
CA LEU A 326 15.65 -3.13 -2.30
C LEU A 326 15.91 -1.62 -2.34
N PRO A 327 17.14 -1.16 -2.01
CA PRO A 327 17.49 0.25 -2.10
C PRO A 327 17.54 0.72 -3.56
N HIS A 328 17.13 1.98 -3.81
CA HIS A 328 17.11 2.58 -5.16
C HIS A 328 18.44 2.51 -5.94
N LYS A 329 19.59 2.42 -5.24
CA LYS A 329 20.92 2.29 -5.86
C LYS A 329 21.22 0.88 -6.41
N LYS A 330 20.49 -0.15 -5.95
CA LYS A 330 20.58 -1.54 -6.45
C LYS A 330 19.51 -1.84 -7.49
N SER A 331 19.13 -0.86 -8.31
CA SER A 331 18.41 -1.18 -9.54
C SER A 331 19.31 -2.10 -10.38
N PRO A 332 18.78 -3.18 -10.99
CA PRO A 332 19.56 -4.06 -11.85
C PRO A 332 20.26 -3.30 -12.99
N VAL A 333 19.76 -2.10 -13.35
CA VAL A 333 20.35 -1.23 -14.37
C VAL A 333 21.65 -0.55 -13.91
N LYS A 334 21.81 -0.20 -12.62
CA LYS A 334 23.01 0.53 -12.17
C LYS A 334 24.26 -0.34 -12.05
N LYS A 335 24.12 -1.66 -11.90
CA LYS A 335 25.27 -2.55 -12.00
C LYS A 335 25.67 -2.87 -13.44
N ILE A 336 24.85 -2.54 -14.45
CA ILE A 336 25.26 -2.60 -15.87
C ILE A 336 26.29 -1.51 -16.18
N LEU A 337 26.40 -0.49 -15.33
CA LEU A 337 27.25 0.68 -15.57
C LEU A 337 28.63 0.62 -14.90
N PHE A 338 28.91 -0.40 -14.07
CA PHE A 338 30.22 -0.58 -13.44
C PHE A 338 30.49 -2.06 -13.21
N ASN A 339 30.94 -2.75 -14.25
CA ASN A 339 32.09 -3.66 -14.25
C ASN A 339 32.37 -4.16 -15.67
#